data_AF-A0A921TBJ7-F1
#
_entry.id   AF-A0A921TBJ7-F1
#
_cell.length_a   1.000
_cell.length_b   1.000
_cell.length_c   1.000
_cell.angle_alpha   90.00
_cell.angle_beta   90.00
_cell.angle_gamma   90.00
#
_symmetry.space_group_name_H-M   'P 1'
#
loop_
_entity.id
_entity.type
_entity.pdbx_description
1 polymer ?
#
loop_
_entity_poly.entity_id
_entity_poly.type
_entity_poly.pdbx_seq_one_letter_code
_entity_poly.pdbx_strand_id
1 'polypeptide(L)'
;GTQARKGRPAENMWTAARMLTTFSPRDLAAHSTTDDVLVSEDDARLFCGFLLRGSYVRVIRKAAPGKREARYKLVRNTGPRPPVERRLRAIWDENTGQYTHIPGVDA
;
A
#
# COMPACT_ATOMS: atom_id res chain seq x y z
N GLY A 1 13.00 26.62 14.21
CA GLY A 1 13.52 25.70 13.19
C GLY A 1 12.41 24.77 12.78
N THR A 2 12.04 24.75 11.50
CA THR A 2 10.99 23.88 10.98
C THR A 2 11.47 22.43 11.06
N GLN A 3 10.95 21.65 12.00
CA GLN A 3 11.23 20.23 12.09
C GLN A 3 10.71 19.60 10.79
N ALA A 4 11.63 19.22 9.89
CA ALA A 4 11.28 18.48 8.70
C ALA A 4 10.44 17.26 9.14
N ARG A 5 9.26 17.09 8.57
CA ARG A 5 8.41 15.94 8.90
C ARG A 5 9.23 14.69 8.57
N LYS A 6 9.60 13.89 9.58
CA LYS A 6 10.16 12.57 9.36
C LYS A 6 9.21 11.82 8.43
N GLY A 7 9.68 11.43 7.24
CA GLY A 7 8.87 10.66 6.31
C GLY A 7 8.38 9.39 6.98
N ARG A 8 7.10 9.03 6.80
CA ARG A 8 6.65 7.71 7.24
C ARG A 8 7.02 6.69 6.16
N PRO A 9 7.43 5.46 6.49
CA PRO A 9 7.74 4.43 5.49
C PRO A 9 6.69 4.31 4.37
N ALA A 10 5.40 4.37 4.72
CA ALA A 10 4.29 4.33 3.76
C ALA A 10 4.21 5.58 2.85
N GLU A 11 4.57 6.76 3.34
CA GLU A 11 4.59 8.00 2.54
C GLU A 11 5.74 7.96 1.52
N ASN A 12 6.92 7.49 1.94
CA ASN A 12 8.06 7.30 1.06
C ASN A 12 7.76 6.26 -0.01
N MET A 13 7.24 5.09 0.38
CA MET A 13 6.84 4.03 -0.55
C MET A 13 5.76 4.47 -1.52
N TRP A 14 4.77 5.24 -1.08
CA TRP A 14 3.74 5.74 -1.99
C TRP A 14 4.29 6.76 -2.99
N THR A 15 5.18 7.64 -2.54
CA THR A 15 5.86 8.59 -3.42
C THR A 15 6.71 7.87 -4.47
N ALA A 16 7.51 6.89 -4.05
CA ALA A 16 8.31 6.06 -4.95
C ALA A 16 7.43 5.28 -5.95
N ALA A 17 6.34 4.65 -5.50
CA ALA A 17 5.41 3.93 -6.37
C ALA A 17 4.80 4.83 -7.46
N ARG A 18 4.44 6.07 -7.11
CA ARG A 18 3.92 7.08 -8.05
C ARG A 18 4.97 7.54 -9.06
N MET A 19 6.23 7.66 -8.65
CA MET A 19 7.32 8.05 -9.55
C MET A 19 7.68 6.91 -10.49
N LEU A 20 7.87 5.70 -9.97
CA LEU A 20 8.32 4.53 -10.74
C LEU A 20 7.23 4.04 -11.71
N THR A 21 5.95 4.13 -11.33
CA THR A 21 4.77 3.63 -12.08
C THR A 21 4.74 2.10 -12.27
N THR A 22 5.90 1.46 -12.48
CA THR A 22 6.10 0.02 -12.56
C THR A 22 7.32 -0.36 -11.73
N PHE A 23 7.15 -1.26 -10.78
CA PHE A 23 8.18 -1.56 -9.77
C PHE A 23 8.06 -2.99 -9.24
N SER A 24 9.16 -3.53 -8.72
CA SER A 24 9.18 -4.67 -7.80
C SER A 24 9.23 -4.20 -6.34
N PRO A 25 9.02 -5.09 -5.35
CA PRO A 25 9.23 -4.76 -3.95
C PRO A 25 10.65 -4.25 -3.65
N ARG A 26 11.67 -4.84 -4.29
CA ARG A 26 13.05 -4.36 -4.16
C ARG A 26 13.26 -2.96 -4.73
N ASP A 27 12.73 -2.67 -5.92
CA ASP A 27 12.76 -1.31 -6.49
C ASP A 27 12.15 -0.31 -5.49
N LEU A 28 11.01 -0.70 -4.90
CA LEU A 28 10.30 0.16 -3.97
C LEU A 28 11.08 0.43 -2.69
N ALA A 29 11.65 -0.60 -2.05
CA ALA A 29 12.47 -0.45 -0.85
C ALA A 29 13.69 0.46 -1.10
N ALA A 30 14.38 0.26 -2.22
CA ALA A 30 15.56 1.04 -2.59
C ALA A 30 15.23 2.53 -2.81
N HIS A 31 14.09 2.84 -3.44
CA HIS A 31 13.67 4.22 -3.71
C HIS A 31 12.95 4.91 -2.54
N SER A 32 12.60 4.17 -1.48
CA SER A 32 11.85 4.71 -0.34
C SER A 32 12.70 4.91 0.91
N THR A 33 13.88 4.29 0.96
CA THR A 33 14.83 4.44 2.06
C THR A 33 15.51 5.80 1.99
N THR A 34 15.60 6.47 3.14
CA THR A 34 16.33 7.73 3.33
C THR A 34 17.19 7.62 4.60
N ASP A 35 18.06 8.62 4.85
CA ASP A 35 18.92 8.65 6.04
C ASP A 35 18.13 8.56 7.37
N ASP A 36 16.90 9.08 7.39
CA ASP A 36 16.02 9.08 8.56
C ASP A 36 15.05 7.90 8.62
N VAL A 37 14.82 7.20 7.50
CA VAL A 37 13.71 6.23 7.35
C VAL A 37 14.20 5.04 6.54
N LEU A 38 14.43 3.92 7.22
CA LEU A 38 14.75 2.65 6.58
C LEU A 38 13.47 1.95 6.12
N VAL A 39 13.44 1.48 4.88
CA VAL A 39 12.37 0.63 4.34
C VAL A 39 12.98 -0.69 3.93
N SER A 40 12.61 -1.77 4.62
CA SER A 40 13.07 -3.11 4.26
C SER A 40 12.36 -3.65 3.01
N GLU A 41 12.93 -4.66 2.36
CA GLU A 41 12.24 -5.36 1.27
C GLU A 41 10.94 -6.03 1.76
N ASP A 42 10.88 -6.49 3.01
CA ASP A 42 9.68 -7.09 3.59
C ASP A 42 8.57 -6.06 3.82
N ASP A 43 8.90 -4.85 4.30
CA ASP A 43 7.95 -3.74 4.39
C ASP A 43 7.39 -3.39 3.01
N ALA A 44 8.26 -3.33 2.00
CA ALA A 44 7.86 -3.07 0.62
C ALA A 44 6.97 -4.18 0.05
N ARG A 45 7.24 -5.46 0.36
CA ARG A 45 6.38 -6.61 -0.01
C ARG A 45 4.99 -6.48 0.63
N LEU A 46 4.93 -6.20 1.92
CA LEU A 46 3.67 -6.01 2.65
C LEU A 46 2.87 -4.83 2.06
N PHE A 47 3.55 -3.72 1.77
CA PHE A 47 2.94 -2.55 1.17
C PHE A 47 2.43 -2.81 -0.26
N CYS A 48 3.20 -3.50 -1.10
CA CYS A 48 2.73 -3.95 -2.42
C CYS A 48 1.48 -4.85 -2.31
N GLY A 49 1.47 -5.76 -1.33
CA GLY A 49 0.30 -6.60 -1.04
C GLY A 49 -0.91 -5.77 -0.60
N PHE A 50 -0.72 -4.77 0.25
CA PHE A 50 -1.76 -3.82 0.65
C PHE A 50 -2.33 -3.03 -0.55
N LEU A 51 -1.46 -2.46 -1.39
CA LEU A 51 -1.89 -1.75 -2.60
C LEU A 51 -2.65 -2.66 -3.58
N LEU A 52 -2.23 -3.92 -3.69
CA LEU A 52 -2.91 -4.91 -4.53
C LEU A 52 -4.32 -5.22 -4.02
N ARG A 53 -4.49 -5.45 -2.70
CA ARG A 53 -5.82 -5.66 -2.09
C ARG A 53 -6.74 -4.45 -2.33
N GLY A 54 -6.20 -3.23 -2.27
CA GLY A 54 -6.93 -1.99 -2.55
C GLY A 54 -7.11 -1.65 -4.03
N SER A 55 -6.68 -2.52 -4.96
CA SER A 55 -6.71 -2.29 -6.41
C SER A 55 -5.97 -1.01 -6.87
N TYR A 56 -4.98 -0.54 -6.11
CA TYR A 56 -4.13 0.59 -6.50
C TYR A 56 -3.07 0.18 -7.52
N VAL A 57 -2.63 -1.08 -7.45
CA VAL A 57 -1.69 -1.69 -8.39
C VAL A 57 -2.32 -2.95 -8.99
N ARG A 58 -1.81 -3.37 -10.15
CA ARG A 58 -2.04 -4.70 -10.71
C ARG A 58 -0.73 -5.44 -10.90
N VAL A 59 -0.76 -6.76 -10.76
CA VAL A 59 0.39 -7.62 -11.08
C VAL A 59 0.53 -7.71 -12.60
N ILE A 60 1.66 -7.22 -13.13
CA ILE A 60 2.00 -7.38 -14.55
C ILE A 60 2.94 -8.57 -14.79
N ARG A 61 3.59 -9.05 -13.72
CA ARG A 61 4.42 -10.26 -13.74
C ARG A 61 4.37 -10.92 -12.38
N LYS A 62 3.95 -12.19 -12.31
CA LYS A 62 3.94 -12.95 -11.06
C LYS A 62 5.36 -13.22 -10.56
N ALA A 63 5.53 -13.26 -9.25
CA ALA A 63 6.77 -13.74 -8.63
C ALA A 63 7.00 -15.21 -9.01
N ALA A 64 8.26 -15.61 -9.08
CA ALA A 64 8.65 -17.01 -9.06
C ALA A 64 9.67 -17.18 -7.92
N PRO A 65 9.31 -17.89 -6.84
CA PRO A 65 10.19 -18.08 -5.69
C PRO A 65 11.59 -18.56 -6.11
N GLY A 66 12.63 -17.94 -5.55
CA GLY A 66 14.03 -18.24 -5.87
C GLY A 66 14.53 -17.82 -7.25
N LYS A 67 13.67 -17.27 -8.13
CA LYS A 67 14.05 -16.86 -9.49
C LYS A 67 13.86 -15.38 -9.76
N ARG A 68 12.71 -14.81 -9.39
CA ARG A 68 12.37 -13.42 -9.69
C ARG A 68 11.24 -12.88 -8.83
N GLU A 69 11.30 -11.58 -8.56
CA GLU A 69 10.22 -10.86 -7.88
C GLU A 69 9.02 -10.58 -8.81
N ALA A 70 7.85 -10.38 -8.18
CA ALA A 70 6.68 -9.85 -8.85
C ALA A 70 6.95 -8.42 -9.36
N ARG A 71 6.31 -8.06 -10.48
CA ARG A 71 6.24 -6.66 -10.93
C ARG A 71 4.81 -6.18 -10.87
N TYR A 72 4.67 -4.98 -10.31
CA TYR A 72 3.42 -4.27 -10.15
C TYR A 72 3.40 -3.06 -11.07
N LYS A 73 2.22 -2.71 -11.59
CA LYS A 73 1.96 -1.44 -12.26
C LYS A 73 0.94 -0.66 -11.44
N LEU A 74 1.26 0.58 -11.11
CA LEU A 74 0.33 1.52 -10.51
C LEU A 74 -0.78 1.84 -11.52
N VAL A 75 -2.03 1.63 -11.10
CA VAL A 75 -3.21 1.87 -11.94
C VAL A 75 -4.14 2.94 -11.37
N ARG A 76 -4.00 3.29 -10.08
CA ARG A 76 -4.73 4.38 -9.44
C ARG A 76 -3.77 5.26 -8.66
N ASN A 77 -3.54 6.48 -9.15
CA ASN A 77 -2.79 7.52 -8.43
C ASN A 77 -3.78 8.56 -7.90
N THR A 78 -4.20 8.42 -6.64
CA THR A 78 -5.26 9.23 -6.02
C THR A 78 -4.74 10.48 -5.28
N GLY A 79 -3.48 10.85 -5.50
CA GLY A 79 -2.86 12.02 -4.87
C GLY A 79 -1.61 11.70 -4.04
N PRO A 80 -1.03 12.70 -3.35
CA PRO A 80 0.27 12.56 -2.68
C PRO A 80 0.22 11.80 -1.35
N ARG A 81 -0.95 11.64 -0.74
CA ARG A 81 -1.09 10.87 0.51
C ARG A 81 -1.30 9.39 0.19
N PRO A 82 -0.61 8.47 0.88
CA PRO A 82 -0.82 7.04 0.69
C PRO A 82 -2.26 6.65 1.07
N PRO A 83 -2.83 5.62 0.42
CA PRO A 83 -4.02 4.98 0.95
C PRO A 83 -3.73 4.40 2.34
N VAL A 84 -4.75 4.37 3.20
CA VAL A 84 -4.63 3.92 4.59
C VAL A 84 -5.67 2.84 4.86
N GLU A 85 -5.24 1.72 5.42
CA GLU A 85 -6.12 0.69 5.94
C GLU A 85 -6.78 1.18 7.25
N ARG A 86 -8.11 1.12 7.32
CA ARG A 86 -8.88 1.51 8.50
C ARG A 86 -9.68 0.33 9.00
N ARG A 87 -9.67 0.12 10.33
CA ARG A 87 -10.61 -0.79 10.98
C ARG A 87 -11.95 -0.09 11.14
N LEU A 88 -13.01 -0.72 10.68
CA LEU A 88 -14.39 -0.22 10.83
C LEU A 88 -15.09 -1.04 11.93
N ARG A 89 -15.96 -0.37 12.70
CA ARG A 89 -16.92 -1.04 13.59
C ARG A 89 -18.21 -1.21 12.79
N ALA A 90 -18.74 -2.42 12.71
CA ALA A 90 -19.99 -2.72 12.02
C ALA A 90 -20.94 -3.49 12.94
N ILE A 91 -22.24 -3.37 12.71
CA ILE A 91 -23.26 -4.19 13.38
C ILE A 91 -23.59 -5.36 12.46
N TRP A 92 -23.49 -6.57 12.99
CA TRP A 92 -23.86 -7.83 12.33
C TRP A 92 -25.08 -8.41 13.02
N ASP A 93 -26.11 -8.75 12.25
CA ASP A 93 -27.29 -9.45 12.73
C ASP A 93 -27.13 -10.94 12.43
N GLU A 94 -27.01 -11.75 13.48
CA GLU A 94 -26.81 -13.21 13.37
C GLU A 94 -28.03 -13.96 12.83
N ASN A 95 -29.24 -13.42 12.99
CA ASN A 95 -30.47 -14.06 12.53
C ASN A 95 -30.63 -13.93 11.02
N THR A 96 -30.30 -12.75 10.48
CA THR A 96 -30.39 -12.46 9.05
C THR A 96 -29.10 -12.79 8.29
N GLY A 97 -27.98 -12.93 9.00
CA GLY A 97 -26.66 -13.18 8.39
C GLY A 97 -26.17 -12.00 7.57
N GLN A 98 -26.44 -10.77 8.01
CA GLN A 98 -26.11 -9.54 7.29
C GLN A 98 -25.55 -8.45 8.21
N TYR A 99 -24.75 -7.55 7.64
CA TYR A 99 -24.37 -6.31 8.31
C TYR A 99 -25.54 -5.33 8.25
N THR A 100 -26.06 -4.90 9.40
CA THR A 100 -27.15 -3.92 9.48
C THR A 100 -26.65 -2.48 9.50
N HIS A 101 -25.36 -2.28 9.82
CA HIS A 101 -24.75 -0.96 9.79
C HIS A 101 -23.23 -1.06 9.56
N ILE A 102 -22.73 -0.39 8.51
CA ILE A 102 -21.30 -0.17 8.26
C ILE A 102 -21.05 1.34 8.08
N PRO A 103 -20.36 2.02 9.02
CA PRO A 103 -20.08 3.44 8.92
C PRO A 103 -19.31 3.80 7.64
N GLY A 104 -19.85 4.73 6.85
CA GLY A 104 -19.20 5.27 5.65
C GLY A 104 -19.30 4.38 4.41
N VAL A 105 -20.04 3.27 4.47
CA VAL A 105 -20.43 2.47 3.29
C VAL A 105 -21.89 2.77 2.90
N ASP A 106 -22.69 3.32 3.82
CA ASP A 106 -24.09 3.69 3.59
C ASP A 106 -24.36 5.18 3.90
N ALA A 107 -24.61 5.95 2.84
CA ALA A 107 -25.88 6.64 2.57
C ALA A 107 -26.10 6.62 1.05
#